data_AF-A0A940I8E3-F1
#
_entry.id   AF-A0A940I8E3-F1
#
_cell.length_a   1.000
_cell.length_b   1.000
_cell.length_c   1.000
_cell.angle_alpha   90.00
_cell.angle_beta   90.00
_cell.angle_gamma   90.00
#
_symmetry.space_group_name_H-M   'P 1'
#
loop_
_entity.id
_entity.type
_entity.pdbx_description
1 polymer ?
#
loop_
_entity_poly.entity_id
_entity_poly.type
_entity_poly.pdbx_seq_one_letter_code
_entity_poly.pdbx_strand_id
1 'polypeptide(L)'
;MYPYYVYRVNGWTNILHLLQQSLYAESMVCSMSSQLYHIPETKDLQGNNEMHTHLVPASYHRVTTVGSAQRLVNGEQQQSIVKTLIACIRNAEKQDQHVREGLKVMEEHANSDIKPFIQAIQWWQQQAEASLQQAKQLVEAMGLSLSTEEEATNSY
;
A
#
# COMPACT_ATOMS: atom_id res chain seq x y z
N MET A 1 32.73 21.42 -1.86
CA MET A 1 31.84 22.41 -1.20
C MET A 1 30.43 22.09 -1.66
N TYR A 2 29.71 21.26 -0.89
CA TYR A 2 28.34 20.87 -1.25
C TYR A 2 27.38 21.99 -0.84
N PRO A 3 26.47 22.43 -1.73
CA PRO A 3 25.55 23.50 -1.40
C PRO A 3 24.59 23.01 -0.31
N TYR A 4 24.61 23.70 0.82
CA TYR A 4 23.62 23.58 1.88
C TYR A 4 22.23 23.88 1.29
N TYR A 5 21.46 22.83 1.02
CA TYR A 5 20.06 22.99 0.69
C TYR A 5 19.29 23.34 1.96
N VAL A 6 18.90 24.60 1.99
CA VAL A 6 17.89 25.26 2.83
C VAL A 6 16.83 24.26 3.30
N TYR A 7 16.60 24.26 4.61
CA TYR A 7 15.50 23.63 5.34
C TYR A 7 14.17 23.79 4.56
N ARG A 8 13.84 22.86 3.64
CA ARG A 8 12.49 22.73 3.12
C ARG A 8 11.63 22.31 4.31
N VAL A 9 10.49 22.97 4.50
CA VAL A 9 9.40 22.47 5.36
C VAL A 9 9.28 20.96 5.09
N ASN A 10 9.47 20.15 6.13
CA ASN A 10 9.73 18.72 6.00
C ASN A 10 8.47 17.97 5.55
N GLY A 11 8.18 18.01 4.24
CA GLY A 11 7.02 17.36 3.62
C GLY A 11 6.95 15.85 3.90
N TRP A 12 8.09 15.26 4.28
CA TRP A 12 8.18 13.86 4.70
C TRP A 12 7.31 13.52 5.91
N THR A 13 7.04 14.45 6.83
CA THR A 13 6.16 14.16 7.99
C THR A 13 4.72 13.86 7.55
N ASN A 14 4.18 14.65 6.62
CA ASN A 14 2.83 14.43 6.10
C ASN A 14 2.76 13.18 5.23
N ILE A 15 3.80 12.94 4.42
CA ILE A 15 3.94 11.70 3.63
C ILE A 15 3.96 10.49 4.58
N LEU A 16 4.78 10.52 5.62
CA LEU A 16 4.87 9.45 6.61
C LEU A 16 3.51 9.18 7.26
N HIS A 17 2.78 10.23 7.66
CA HIS A 17 1.46 10.08 8.27
C HIS A 17 0.46 9.36 7.33
N LEU A 18 0.41 9.76 6.06
CA LEU A 18 -0.46 9.13 5.05
C LEU A 18 -0.04 7.68 4.76
N LEU A 19 1.26 7.39 4.68
CA LEU A 19 1.75 6.03 4.51
C LEU A 19 1.43 5.14 5.71
N GLN A 20 1.49 5.69 6.93
CA GLN A 20 1.08 4.98 8.14
C GLN A 20 -0.43 4.69 8.16
N GLN A 21 -1.27 5.65 7.72
CA GLN A 21 -2.70 5.42 7.55
C GLN A 21 -2.98 4.32 6.51
N SER A 22 -2.26 4.36 5.38
CA SER A 22 -2.38 3.32 4.34
C SER A 22 -2.01 1.93 4.88
N LEU A 23 -0.89 1.83 5.60
CA LEU A 23 -0.46 0.57 6.22
C LEU A 23 -1.42 0.08 7.30
N TYR A 24 -2.00 0.98 8.09
CA TYR A 24 -3.01 0.61 9.08
C TYR A 24 -4.26 0.03 8.41
N ALA A 25 -4.77 0.68 7.36
CA ALA A 25 -5.91 0.19 6.61
C ALA A 25 -5.62 -1.16 5.92
N GLU A 26 -4.44 -1.33 5.32
CA GLU A 26 -3.97 -2.62 4.80
C GLU A 26 -3.96 -3.70 5.89
N SER A 27 -3.52 -3.36 7.10
CA SER A 27 -3.51 -4.30 8.23
C SER A 27 -4.92 -4.78 8.58
N MET A 28 -5.93 -3.91 8.44
CA MET A 28 -7.34 -4.30 8.60
C MET A 28 -7.79 -5.23 7.48
N VAL A 29 -7.43 -4.96 6.22
CA VAL A 29 -7.71 -5.85 5.08
C VAL A 29 -7.11 -7.23 5.33
N CYS A 30 -5.80 -7.30 5.60
CA CYS A 30 -5.08 -8.53 5.86
C CYS A 30 -5.66 -9.31 7.05
N SER A 31 -6.01 -8.63 8.14
CA SER A 31 -6.61 -9.28 9.32
C SER A 31 -7.96 -9.88 8.98
N MET A 32 -8.83 -9.12 8.32
CA MET A 32 -10.20 -9.54 8.04
C MET A 32 -10.25 -10.61 6.94
N SER A 33 -9.44 -10.51 5.89
CA SER A 33 -9.39 -11.53 4.85
C SER A 33 -8.80 -12.85 5.37
N SER A 34 -7.75 -12.77 6.20
CA SER A 34 -7.16 -13.97 6.81
C SER A 34 -8.16 -14.69 7.72
N GLN A 35 -9.02 -13.95 8.41
CA GLN A 35 -10.08 -14.52 9.24
C GLN A 35 -11.00 -15.47 8.46
N LEU A 36 -11.24 -15.20 7.17
CA LEU A 36 -12.12 -16.01 6.32
C LEU A 36 -11.63 -17.46 6.15
N TYR A 37 -10.34 -17.72 6.32
CA TYR A 37 -9.80 -19.09 6.33
C TYR A 37 -10.19 -19.89 7.58
N HIS A 38 -10.61 -19.20 8.64
CA HIS A 38 -10.97 -19.79 9.92
C HIS A 38 -12.48 -19.87 10.14
N ILE A 39 -13.28 -19.45 9.16
CA ILE A 39 -14.74 -19.54 9.17
C ILE A 39 -15.13 -20.67 8.18
N PRO A 40 -15.81 -21.75 8.65
CA PRO A 40 -16.14 -22.90 7.80
C PRO A 40 -16.88 -22.53 6.52
N GLU A 41 -17.80 -21.55 6.59
CA GLU A 41 -18.66 -21.10 5.50
C GLU A 41 -17.89 -20.35 4.39
N THR A 42 -16.68 -19.87 4.69
CA THR A 42 -15.85 -19.08 3.76
C THR A 42 -14.53 -19.73 3.42
N LYS A 43 -14.31 -20.97 3.88
CA LYS A 43 -13.06 -21.72 3.67
C LYS A 43 -12.68 -21.84 2.19
N ASP A 44 -13.69 -22.04 1.33
CA ASP A 44 -13.53 -22.20 -0.12
C ASP A 44 -14.08 -20.98 -0.89
N LEU A 45 -14.19 -19.81 -0.25
CA LEU A 45 -14.67 -18.60 -0.89
C LEU A 45 -13.75 -18.19 -2.04
N GLN A 46 -14.29 -18.19 -3.25
CA GLN A 46 -13.55 -17.83 -4.46
C GLN A 46 -13.04 -16.39 -4.37
N GLY A 47 -11.86 -16.15 -4.93
CA GLY A 47 -11.18 -14.86 -4.87
C GLY A 47 -10.31 -14.67 -3.62
N ASN A 48 -10.61 -15.30 -2.48
CA ASN A 48 -9.84 -15.07 -1.25
C ASN A 48 -8.37 -15.51 -1.38
N ASN A 49 -8.13 -16.70 -1.92
CA ASN A 49 -6.76 -17.19 -2.18
C ASN A 49 -6.00 -16.32 -3.16
N GLU A 50 -6.62 -15.93 -4.27
CA GLU A 50 -5.99 -15.15 -5.33
C GLU A 50 -5.62 -13.76 -4.81
N MET A 51 -6.56 -13.07 -4.15
CA MET A 51 -6.32 -11.81 -3.45
C MET A 51 -5.15 -11.90 -2.46
N HIS A 52 -5.08 -12.98 -1.67
CA HIS A 52 -4.01 -13.17 -0.69
C HIS A 52 -2.60 -13.26 -1.31
N THR A 53 -2.49 -13.76 -2.56
CA THR A 53 -1.20 -13.76 -3.26
C THR A 53 -0.68 -12.35 -3.56
N HIS A 54 -1.57 -11.35 -3.61
CA HIS A 54 -1.28 -9.95 -3.85
C HIS A 54 -1.21 -9.11 -2.56
N LEU A 55 -1.93 -9.49 -1.50
CA LEU A 55 -1.87 -8.80 -0.20
C LEU A 55 -0.48 -8.84 0.43
N VAL A 56 0.20 -10.00 0.38
CA VAL A 56 1.56 -10.13 0.94
C VAL A 56 2.55 -9.14 0.30
N PRO A 57 2.70 -9.08 -1.04
CA PRO A 57 3.57 -8.09 -1.66
C PRO A 57 3.09 -6.65 -1.47
N ALA A 58 1.77 -6.38 -1.46
CA ALA A 58 1.25 -5.04 -1.17
C ALA A 58 1.68 -4.55 0.22
N SER A 59 1.49 -5.40 1.24
CA SER A 59 1.92 -5.19 2.61
C SER A 59 3.42 -4.98 2.75
N TYR A 60 4.25 -5.79 2.08
CA TYR A 60 5.71 -5.62 2.06
C TYR A 60 6.13 -4.23 1.56
N HIS A 61 5.53 -3.79 0.45
CA HIS A 61 5.82 -2.48 -0.11
C HIS A 61 5.34 -1.34 0.80
N ARG A 62 4.18 -1.48 1.44
CA ARG A 62 3.66 -0.50 2.43
C ARG A 62 4.58 -0.38 3.65
N VAL A 63 5.06 -1.50 4.20
CA VAL A 63 6.03 -1.49 5.31
C VAL A 63 7.33 -0.79 4.87
N THR A 64 7.82 -1.12 3.68
CA THR A 64 9.08 -0.57 3.15
C THR A 64 9.00 0.94 2.90
N THR A 65 7.88 1.43 2.36
CA THR A 65 7.69 2.87 2.12
C THR A 65 7.54 3.65 3.43
N VAL A 66 6.85 3.10 4.44
CA VAL A 66 6.77 3.70 5.79
C VAL A 66 8.16 3.80 6.43
N GLY A 67 8.94 2.71 6.39
CA GLY A 67 10.31 2.72 6.89
C GLY A 67 11.20 3.73 6.17
N SER A 68 11.08 3.83 4.85
CA SER A 68 11.82 4.81 4.05
C SER A 68 11.43 6.25 4.40
N ALA A 69 10.14 6.54 4.54
CA ALA A 69 9.65 7.86 4.94
C ALA A 69 10.12 8.22 6.36
N GLN A 70 10.10 7.27 7.29
CA GLN A 70 10.57 7.49 8.66
C GLN A 70 12.06 7.87 8.71
N ARG A 71 12.90 7.22 7.89
CA ARG A 71 14.33 7.54 7.75
C ARG A 71 14.55 8.96 7.22
N LEU A 72 13.76 9.36 6.22
CA LEU A 72 13.80 10.71 5.65
C LEU A 72 13.34 11.79 6.65
N VAL A 73 12.29 11.50 7.43
CA VAL A 73 11.84 12.38 8.53
C VAL A 73 12.95 12.57 9.58
N ASN A 74 13.71 11.52 9.87
CA ASN A 74 14.82 11.54 10.81
C ASN A 74 16.11 12.19 10.25
N GLY A 75 16.08 12.70 9.02
CA GLY A 75 17.15 13.49 8.43
C GLY A 75 18.13 12.70 7.55
N GLU A 76 17.87 11.42 7.27
CA GLU A 76 18.64 10.73 6.23
C GLU A 76 18.34 11.35 4.85
N GLN A 77 19.37 11.52 4.01
CA GLN A 77 19.26 12.22 2.72
C GLN A 77 19.74 11.37 1.53
N GLN A 78 19.95 10.07 1.71
CA GLN A 78 20.42 9.22 0.61
C GLN A 78 19.35 9.09 -0.47
N GLN A 79 19.71 9.39 -1.72
CA GLN A 79 18.79 9.33 -2.86
C GLN A 79 18.19 7.92 -3.07
N SER A 80 18.93 6.87 -2.70
CA SER A 80 18.46 5.49 -2.74
C SER A 80 17.20 5.29 -1.89
N ILE A 81 17.09 5.95 -0.72
CA ILE A 81 15.91 5.86 0.15
C ILE A 81 14.67 6.43 -0.56
N VAL A 82 14.83 7.58 -1.22
CA VAL A 82 13.76 8.22 -1.99
C VAL A 82 13.34 7.34 -3.17
N LYS A 83 14.32 6.78 -3.91
CA LYS A 83 14.05 5.85 -5.01
C LYS A 83 13.30 4.59 -4.53
N THR A 84 13.71 4.01 -3.41
CA THR A 84 13.04 2.84 -2.80
C THR A 84 11.61 3.16 -2.37
N LEU A 85 11.39 4.29 -1.69
CA LEU A 85 10.07 4.78 -1.30
C LEU A 85 9.14 4.87 -2.51
N ILE A 86 9.60 5.54 -3.57
CA ILE A 86 8.89 5.74 -4.82
C ILE A 86 8.52 4.40 -5.48
N ALA A 87 9.49 3.49 -5.61
CA ALA A 87 9.26 2.19 -6.22
C ALA A 87 8.23 1.37 -5.44
N CYS A 88 8.32 1.39 -4.11
CA CYS A 88 7.38 0.67 -3.25
C CYS A 88 5.96 1.26 -3.30
N ILE A 89 5.79 2.58 -3.37
CA ILE A 89 4.46 3.18 -3.58
C ILE A 89 3.81 2.63 -4.85
N ARG A 90 4.54 2.65 -5.97
CA ARG A 90 4.01 2.16 -7.26
C ARG A 90 3.68 0.67 -7.23
N ASN A 91 4.57 -0.13 -6.62
CA ASN A 91 4.34 -1.57 -6.56
C ASN A 91 3.16 -1.91 -5.65
N ALA A 92 2.98 -1.21 -4.52
CA ALA A 92 1.78 -1.35 -3.70
C ALA A 92 0.51 -1.03 -4.49
N GLU A 93 0.46 0.10 -5.21
CA GLU A 93 -0.68 0.45 -6.08
C GLU A 93 -0.98 -0.61 -7.16
N LYS A 94 0.07 -1.23 -7.72
CA LYS A 94 -0.09 -2.30 -8.70
C LYS A 94 -0.72 -3.54 -8.06
N GLN A 95 -0.28 -3.93 -6.87
CA GLN A 95 -0.85 -5.08 -6.17
C GLN A 95 -2.30 -4.81 -5.72
N ASP A 96 -2.61 -3.57 -5.31
CA ASP A 96 -3.97 -3.17 -4.91
C ASP A 96 -5.01 -3.41 -6.01
N GLN A 97 -4.63 -3.31 -7.28
CA GLN A 97 -5.52 -3.61 -8.42
C GLN A 97 -6.03 -5.05 -8.33
N HIS A 98 -5.12 -6.01 -8.11
CA HIS A 98 -5.46 -7.41 -8.01
C HIS A 98 -6.17 -7.77 -6.69
N VAL A 99 -5.84 -7.06 -5.60
CA VAL A 99 -6.59 -7.19 -4.34
C VAL A 99 -8.05 -6.80 -4.54
N ARG A 100 -8.33 -5.69 -5.24
CA ARG A 100 -9.70 -5.28 -5.56
C ARG A 100 -10.42 -6.29 -6.46
N GLU A 101 -9.73 -6.85 -7.44
CA GLU A 101 -10.28 -7.88 -8.32
C GLU A 101 -10.71 -9.11 -7.50
N GLY A 102 -9.86 -9.61 -6.62
CA GLY A 102 -10.19 -10.73 -5.75
C GLY A 102 -11.33 -10.43 -4.78
N LEU A 103 -11.37 -9.23 -4.17
CA LEU A 103 -12.48 -8.80 -3.30
C LEU A 103 -13.82 -8.71 -4.03
N LYS A 104 -13.81 -8.33 -5.31
CA LYS A 104 -15.01 -8.33 -6.15
C LYS A 104 -15.49 -9.76 -6.41
N VAL A 105 -14.58 -10.67 -6.76
CA VAL A 105 -14.91 -12.09 -6.95
C VAL A 105 -15.48 -12.69 -5.66
N MET A 106 -14.90 -12.35 -4.50
CA MET A 106 -15.41 -12.78 -3.20
C MET A 106 -16.84 -12.31 -2.97
N GLU A 107 -17.14 -11.04 -3.23
CA GLU A 107 -18.49 -10.49 -3.03
C GLU A 107 -19.53 -11.14 -3.96
N GLU A 108 -19.15 -11.43 -5.21
CA GLU A 108 -20.01 -12.11 -6.19
C GLU A 108 -20.37 -13.54 -5.76
N HIS A 109 -19.46 -14.24 -5.09
CA HIS A 109 -19.61 -15.65 -4.70
C HIS A 109 -20.00 -15.87 -3.23
N ALA A 110 -20.06 -14.81 -2.42
CA ALA A 110 -20.45 -14.91 -1.03
C ALA A 110 -21.97 -15.05 -0.85
N ASN A 111 -22.37 -15.77 0.19
CA ASN A 111 -23.77 -15.80 0.65
C ASN A 111 -24.18 -14.43 1.24
N SER A 112 -25.49 -14.22 1.42
CA SER A 112 -26.05 -12.96 1.93
C SER A 112 -25.47 -12.52 3.26
N ASP A 113 -25.11 -13.47 4.12
CA ASP A 113 -24.72 -13.21 5.50
C ASP A 113 -23.26 -12.75 5.60
N ILE A 114 -22.41 -13.20 4.67
CA ILE A 114 -20.99 -12.85 4.60
C ILE A 114 -20.74 -11.59 3.77
N LYS A 115 -21.63 -11.25 2.81
CA LYS A 115 -21.46 -10.05 1.95
C LYS A 115 -21.15 -8.75 2.72
N PRO A 116 -21.87 -8.41 3.83
CA PRO A 116 -21.54 -7.22 4.60
C PRO A 116 -20.12 -7.21 5.15
N PHE A 117 -19.57 -8.38 5.51
CA PHE A 117 -18.20 -8.50 5.99
C PHE A 117 -17.19 -8.24 4.85
N ILE A 118 -17.44 -8.77 3.66
CA ILE A 118 -16.60 -8.50 2.48
C ILE A 118 -16.64 -7.02 2.09
N GLN A 119 -17.82 -6.39 2.14
CA GLN A 119 -17.95 -4.95 1.89
C GLN A 119 -17.16 -4.11 2.90
N ALA A 120 -17.08 -4.54 4.16
CA ALA A 120 -16.21 -3.90 5.14
C ALA A 120 -14.72 -4.05 4.79
N ILE A 121 -14.29 -5.19 4.24
CA ILE A 121 -12.92 -5.37 3.72
C ILE A 121 -12.67 -4.43 2.53
N GLN A 122 -13.61 -4.36 1.58
CA GLN A 122 -13.52 -3.44 0.44
C GLN A 122 -13.42 -1.98 0.88
N TRP A 123 -14.16 -1.58 1.91
CA TRP A 123 -14.06 -0.24 2.47
C TRP A 123 -12.66 0.04 3.02
N TRP A 124 -12.07 -0.89 3.78
CA TRP A 124 -10.69 -0.75 4.26
C TRP A 124 -9.68 -0.70 3.11
N GLN A 125 -9.87 -1.50 2.07
CA GLN A 125 -9.02 -1.47 0.88
C GLN A 125 -9.07 -0.09 0.21
N GLN A 126 -10.25 0.51 0.09
CA GLN A 126 -10.40 1.88 -0.43
C GLN A 126 -9.66 2.92 0.44
N GLN A 127 -9.69 2.78 1.77
CA GLN A 127 -8.92 3.66 2.65
C GLN A 127 -7.40 3.48 2.45
N ALA A 128 -6.94 2.22 2.34
CA ALA A 128 -5.53 1.91 2.11
C ALA A 128 -5.01 2.55 0.83
N GLU A 129 -5.78 2.46 -0.25
CA GLU A 129 -5.45 3.06 -1.55
C GLU A 129 -5.53 4.58 -1.53
N ALA A 130 -6.58 5.14 -0.94
CA ALA A 130 -6.79 6.59 -0.90
C ALA A 130 -5.64 7.30 -0.16
N SER A 131 -5.20 6.76 0.99
CA SER A 131 -4.06 7.32 1.73
C SER A 131 -2.73 7.13 0.99
N LEU A 132 -2.54 5.98 0.31
CA LEU A 132 -1.34 5.75 -0.52
C LEU A 132 -1.26 6.75 -1.68
N GLN A 133 -2.38 6.97 -2.38
CA GLN A 133 -2.48 7.90 -3.50
C GLN A 133 -2.26 9.35 -3.05
N GLN A 134 -2.75 9.74 -1.87
CA GLN A 134 -2.45 11.07 -1.31
C GLN A 134 -0.96 11.22 -0.97
N ALA A 135 -0.34 10.19 -0.37
CA ALA A 135 1.10 10.20 -0.09
C ALA A 135 1.91 10.35 -1.39
N LYS A 136 1.51 9.62 -2.43
CA LYS A 136 2.07 9.69 -3.77
C LYS A 136 2.02 11.10 -4.36
N GLN A 137 0.85 11.75 -4.30
CA GLN A 137 0.67 13.11 -4.79
C GLN A 137 1.57 14.11 -4.04
N LEU A 138 1.77 13.93 -2.72
CA LEU A 138 2.70 14.78 -1.97
C LEU A 138 4.16 14.56 -2.39
N VAL A 139 4.57 13.32 -2.67
CA VAL A 139 5.90 13.01 -3.22
C VAL A 139 6.09 13.70 -4.58
N GLU A 140 5.11 13.62 -5.48
CA GLU A 140 5.14 14.29 -6.78
C GLU A 140 5.21 15.82 -6.63
N ALA A 141 4.44 16.39 -5.70
CA ALA A 141 4.44 17.83 -5.41
C ALA A 141 5.79 18.33 -4.86
N MET A 142 6.62 17.45 -4.30
CA MET A 142 8.01 17.78 -3.92
C MET A 142 8.97 17.89 -5.12
N GLY A 143 8.50 17.59 -6.33
CA GLY A 143 9.29 17.53 -7.55
C GLY A 143 10.04 16.21 -7.71
N LEU A 144 9.68 15.19 -6.91
CA LEU A 144 10.29 13.87 -7.00
C LEU A 144 9.50 13.06 -8.01
N SER A 145 10.12 12.81 -9.16
CA SER A 145 9.44 12.20 -10.28
C SER A 145 9.04 10.75 -9.98
N LEU A 146 7.75 10.47 -10.12
CA LEU A 146 7.20 9.14 -10.29
C LEU A 146 7.04 8.79 -11.78
N SER A 147 7.68 9.51 -12.71
CA SER A 147 7.83 9.06 -14.09
C SER A 147 9.20 8.38 -14.27
N THR A 148 9.21 7.36 -15.12
CA THR A 148 10.21 6.28 -15.28
C THR A 148 11.66 6.73 -15.45
N GLU A 149 12.52 6.34 -14.51
CA GLU A 149 13.89 5.88 -14.84
C GLU A 149 13.84 4.35 -14.83
N GLU A 150 13.80 3.80 -16.05
CA GLU A 150 14.17 2.44 -16.49
C GLU A 150 13.65 1.21 -15.72
N GLU A 151 13.14 0.27 -16.53
CA GLU A 151 12.92 -1.14 -16.21
C GLU A 151 14.20 -1.79 -15.65
N ALA A 152 14.49 -1.59 -14.37
CA ALA A 152 15.35 -2.48 -13.63
C ALA A 152 14.54 -3.73 -13.27
N THR A 153 14.45 -4.62 -14.25
CA THR A 153 14.35 -6.07 -14.09
C THR A 153 14.89 -6.53 -12.73
N ASN A 154 14.00 -6.76 -11.77
CA ASN A 154 13.98 -7.95 -10.94
C ASN A 154 12.78 -7.90 -9.99
N SER A 155 11.89 -8.87 -10.20
CA SER A 155 10.87 -9.26 -9.23
C SER A 155 11.53 -9.64 -7.90
N TYR A 156 11.04 -9.04 -6.83
CA TYR A 156 10.95 -9.69 -5.52
C TYR A 156 9.56 -9.38 -4.97
#